data_AF-K5WEE2-F1
#
_entry.id   AF-K5WEE2-F1
#
_cell.length_a   1.000
_cell.length_b   1.000
_cell.length_c   1.000
_cell.angle_alpha   90.00
_cell.angle_beta   90.00
_cell.angle_gamma   90.00
#
_symmetry.space_group_name_H-M   'P 1'
#
loop_
_entity.id
_entity.type
_entity.pdbx_description
1 polymer ?
#
loop_
_entity_poly.entity_id
_entity_poly.type
_entity_poly.pdbx_seq_one_letter_code
_entity_poly.pdbx_strand_id
1 'polypeptide(L)'
;FQKWAPNLHAYYRQTMDKLGNHPKYRNIEGAGQGSVFGSMTVNYGSSVVTVPHRDHKNLAFGWCAVVALGDFNPREGGHLVLHEPRLAVEFPPGSAALIPSAVLTHSNALIAPQDQRASVTFYSSGSIFRFVDNGFQTLRSVQVSKNGTDYKFLLAQMKGDHRDRDGVNQGREGRWKRGLALYSTLQQLSENIFE
;
A
#
# COMPACT_ATOMS: atom_id res chain seq x y z
N PHE A 1 1.31 -2.66 12.06
CA PHE A 1 0.39 -3.15 11.00
C PHE A 1 -0.50 -4.25 11.54
N GLN A 2 0.03 -5.43 11.90
CA GLN A 2 -0.77 -6.59 12.35
C GLN A 2 -1.85 -6.28 13.40
N LYS A 3 -1.53 -5.50 14.44
CA LYS A 3 -2.49 -5.12 15.50
C LYS A 3 -3.73 -4.37 14.97
N TRP A 4 -3.57 -3.54 13.94
CA TRP A 4 -4.61 -2.61 13.45
C TRP A 4 -5.40 -3.13 12.25
N ALA A 5 -4.84 -4.06 11.47
CA ALA A 5 -5.53 -4.70 10.35
C ALA A 5 -4.94 -6.11 10.13
N PRO A 6 -5.24 -7.07 11.00
CA PRO A 6 -4.61 -8.40 10.98
C PRO A 6 -4.91 -9.16 9.69
N ASN A 7 -6.12 -9.04 9.13
CA ASN A 7 -6.50 -9.70 7.88
C ASN A 7 -5.75 -9.12 6.67
N LEU A 8 -5.65 -7.78 6.58
CA LEU A 8 -4.86 -7.13 5.54
C LEU A 8 -3.36 -7.44 5.68
N HIS A 9 -2.84 -7.46 6.91
CA HIS A 9 -1.48 -7.87 7.20
C HIS A 9 -1.22 -9.32 6.79
N ALA A 10 -2.15 -10.25 7.08
CA ALA A 10 -2.06 -11.64 6.67
C ALA A 10 -2.04 -11.77 5.14
N TYR A 11 -2.83 -10.97 4.42
CA TYR A 11 -2.79 -10.94 2.95
C TYR A 11 -1.43 -10.50 2.40
N TYR A 12 -0.78 -9.51 3.03
CA TYR A 12 0.60 -9.12 2.69
C TYR A 12 1.59 -10.26 2.99
N ARG A 13 1.55 -10.81 4.22
CA ARG A 13 2.44 -11.89 4.65
C ARG A 13 2.35 -13.09 3.72
N GLN A 14 1.14 -13.59 3.47
CA GLN A 14 0.92 -14.74 2.59
C GLN A 14 1.41 -14.48 1.16
N THR A 15 1.27 -13.25 0.66
CA THR A 15 1.78 -12.87 -0.66
C THR A 15 3.31 -12.94 -0.70
N MET A 16 3.98 -12.38 0.32
CA MET A 16 5.45 -12.40 0.40
C MET A 16 5.98 -13.81 0.66
N ASP A 17 5.32 -14.61 1.50
CA ASP A 17 5.73 -15.99 1.77
C ASP A 17 5.59 -16.86 0.52
N LYS A 18 4.52 -16.70 -0.27
CA LYS A 18 4.38 -17.36 -1.57
C LYS A 18 5.53 -16.98 -2.52
N LEU A 19 5.91 -15.71 -2.55
CA LEU A 19 7.02 -15.24 -3.38
C LEU A 19 8.37 -15.80 -2.91
N GLY A 20 8.64 -15.75 -1.61
CA GLY A 20 9.85 -16.25 -0.97
C GLY A 20 10.00 -17.77 -1.05
N ASN A 21 8.90 -18.53 -1.07
CA ASN A 21 8.93 -19.99 -1.21
C ASN A 21 8.94 -20.46 -2.68
N HIS A 22 8.70 -19.56 -3.64
CA HIS A 22 8.70 -19.94 -5.04
C HIS A 22 10.13 -20.22 -5.54
N PRO A 23 10.43 -21.39 -6.15
CA PRO A 23 11.80 -21.78 -6.53
C PRO A 23 12.57 -20.73 -7.36
N LYS A 24 11.84 -20.01 -8.23
CA LYS A 24 12.40 -18.97 -9.11
C LYS A 24 12.56 -17.59 -8.43
N TYR A 25 11.79 -17.30 -7.39
CA TYR A 25 11.68 -15.94 -6.82
C TYR A 25 12.12 -15.86 -5.36
N ARG A 26 12.56 -16.97 -4.77
CA ARG A 26 12.99 -17.08 -3.37
C ARG A 26 14.08 -16.11 -2.90
N ASN A 27 14.82 -15.50 -3.83
CA ASN A 27 15.85 -14.49 -3.53
C ASN A 27 15.28 -13.05 -3.48
N ILE A 28 13.97 -12.86 -3.62
CA ILE A 28 13.33 -11.55 -3.48
C ILE A 28 12.93 -11.37 -2.01
N GLU A 29 13.73 -10.62 -1.26
CA GLU A 29 13.58 -10.45 0.20
C GLU A 29 12.65 -9.28 0.60
N GLY A 30 11.97 -8.66 -0.37
CA GLY A 30 11.07 -7.54 -0.13
C GLY A 30 11.78 -6.36 0.55
N ALA A 31 11.19 -5.83 1.62
CA ALA A 31 11.76 -4.77 2.44
C ALA A 31 12.72 -5.27 3.54
N GLY A 32 13.29 -6.47 3.39
CA GLY A 32 14.19 -7.12 4.34
C GLY A 32 13.53 -8.28 5.10
N GLN A 33 14.36 -9.07 5.78
CA GLN A 33 13.92 -10.29 6.46
C GLN A 33 12.79 -10.02 7.46
N GLY A 34 11.70 -10.79 7.34
CA GLY A 34 10.55 -10.66 8.22
C GLY A 34 9.63 -9.48 7.92
N SER A 35 9.93 -8.62 6.96
CA SER A 35 8.98 -7.58 6.51
C SER A 35 7.78 -8.20 5.79
N VAL A 36 6.61 -7.58 5.91
CA VAL A 36 5.44 -7.89 5.06
C VAL A 36 5.39 -7.01 3.80
N PHE A 37 6.22 -5.98 3.75
CA PHE A 37 6.28 -5.06 2.63
C PHE A 37 7.24 -5.57 1.56
N GLY A 38 6.87 -5.33 0.29
CA GLY A 38 7.68 -5.74 -0.86
C GLY A 38 8.83 -4.79 -1.16
N SER A 39 8.84 -3.58 -0.58
CA SER A 39 9.87 -2.56 -0.84
C SER A 39 9.99 -1.59 0.33
N MET A 40 11.17 -0.97 0.42
CA MET A 40 11.49 0.13 1.34
C MET A 40 12.18 1.24 0.55
N THR A 41 11.96 2.49 0.94
CA THR A 41 12.73 3.63 0.45
C THR A 41 13.12 4.52 1.62
N VAL A 42 14.40 4.93 1.64
CA VAL A 42 14.90 5.94 2.57
C VAL A 42 14.94 7.26 1.80
N ASN A 43 14.08 8.20 2.18
CA ASN A 43 14.10 9.56 1.66
C ASN A 43 15.03 10.38 2.55
N TYR A 44 16.26 10.59 2.06
CA TYR A 44 17.33 11.30 2.77
C TYR A 44 17.56 12.70 2.18
N GLY A 45 17.97 13.64 3.03
CA GLY A 45 18.22 15.04 2.69
C GLY A 45 18.05 15.94 3.92
N SER A 46 18.60 17.16 3.91
CA SER A 46 18.49 18.09 5.06
C SER A 46 17.04 18.52 5.32
N SER A 47 16.19 18.63 4.30
CA SER A 47 14.79 19.02 4.45
C SER A 47 13.91 18.27 3.45
N VAL A 48 13.67 16.98 3.69
CA VAL A 48 12.87 16.15 2.77
C VAL A 48 11.40 16.53 2.86
N VAL A 49 10.91 17.14 1.78
CA VAL A 49 9.52 17.58 1.61
C VAL A 49 8.90 16.89 0.39
N THR A 50 7.63 16.53 0.49
CA THR A 50 6.87 15.97 -0.63
C THR A 50 5.74 16.91 -1.03
N VAL A 51 5.58 17.12 -2.34
CA VAL A 51 4.36 17.73 -2.87
C VAL A 51 3.18 16.76 -2.74
N PRO A 52 1.92 17.22 -2.75
CA PRO A 52 0.75 16.35 -2.72
C PRO A 52 0.80 15.31 -3.84
N HIS A 53 0.77 14.03 -3.47
CA HIS A 53 0.83 12.92 -4.43
C HIS A 53 0.08 11.68 -3.91
N ARG A 54 -0.06 10.69 -4.80
CA ARG A 54 -0.55 9.34 -4.48
C ARG A 54 0.44 8.33 -5.02
N ASP A 55 0.68 7.28 -4.26
CA ASP A 55 1.48 6.14 -4.70
C ASP A 55 0.61 5.18 -5.52
N HIS A 56 0.13 5.64 -6.67
CA HIS A 56 -0.87 4.96 -7.51
C HIS A 56 -0.46 3.55 -7.98
N LYS A 57 0.83 3.18 -7.85
CA LYS A 57 1.34 1.82 -8.16
C LYS A 57 1.19 0.85 -6.99
N ASN A 58 1.00 1.33 -5.77
CA ASN A 58 0.83 0.50 -4.58
C ASN A 58 -0.52 -0.23 -4.60
N LEU A 59 -0.64 -1.25 -3.75
CA LEU A 59 -1.91 -1.96 -3.59
C LEU A 59 -3.00 -0.97 -3.19
N ALA A 60 -4.06 -0.88 -3.99
CA ALA A 60 -5.03 0.22 -3.91
C ALA A 60 -5.77 0.29 -2.56
N PHE A 61 -6.15 -0.87 -2.01
CA PHE A 61 -6.72 -0.99 -0.66
C PHE A 61 -5.65 -1.30 0.40
N GLY A 62 -4.38 -1.37 0.01
CA GLY A 62 -3.27 -1.71 0.89
C GLY A 62 -2.86 -0.54 1.77
N TRP A 63 -2.08 -0.84 2.81
CA TRP A 63 -1.40 0.18 3.60
C TRP A 63 0.08 0.26 3.23
N CYS A 64 0.62 1.46 3.37
CA CYS A 64 2.05 1.75 3.39
C CYS A 64 2.40 2.32 4.75
N ALA A 65 3.62 2.06 5.21
CA ALA A 65 4.14 2.66 6.42
C ALA A 65 5.06 3.83 6.06
N VAL A 66 4.90 4.96 6.73
CA VAL A 66 5.83 6.08 6.70
C VAL A 66 6.39 6.23 8.11
N VAL A 67 7.70 6.35 8.24
CA VAL A 67 8.40 6.64 9.49
C VAL A 67 9.07 7.99 9.33
N ALA A 68 8.73 8.95 10.19
CA ALA A 68 9.42 10.23 10.24
C ALA A 68 10.76 10.08 10.95
N LEU A 69 11.82 10.66 10.38
CA LEU A 69 13.15 10.71 10.95
C LEU A 69 13.67 12.15 10.96
N GLY A 70 14.74 12.39 11.71
CA GLY A 70 15.41 13.68 11.81
C GLY A 70 15.19 14.35 13.15
N ASP A 71 15.44 15.65 13.19
CA ASP A 71 15.34 16.51 14.37
C ASP A 71 14.59 17.78 13.95
N PHE A 72 13.31 17.84 14.32
CA PHE A 72 12.41 18.95 14.00
C PHE A 72 11.32 19.05 15.05
N ASN A 73 10.74 20.25 15.22
CA ASN A 73 9.61 20.43 16.12
C ASN A 73 8.29 20.05 15.41
N PRO A 74 7.64 18.92 15.78
CA PRO A 74 6.43 18.46 15.09
C PRO A 74 5.18 19.29 15.39
N ARG A 75 5.28 20.32 16.25
CA ARG A 75 4.23 21.33 16.46
C ARG A 75 4.32 22.51 15.51
N GLU A 76 5.51 22.74 14.94
CA GLU A 76 5.79 23.88 14.07
C GLU A 76 5.85 23.49 12.58
N GLY A 77 6.14 22.22 12.28
CA GLY A 77 6.28 21.76 10.90
C GLY A 77 6.37 20.25 10.76
N GLY A 78 6.61 19.78 9.54
CA GLY A 78 6.83 18.36 9.24
C GLY A 78 5.58 17.47 9.39
N HIS A 79 4.41 18.07 9.61
CA HIS A 79 3.11 17.39 9.73
C HIS A 79 2.84 16.45 8.55
N LEU A 80 2.19 15.32 8.82
CA LEU A 80 1.61 14.48 7.78
C LEU A 80 0.28 15.09 7.32
N VAL A 81 0.17 15.45 6.05
CA VAL A 81 -1.03 16.06 5.47
C VAL A 81 -1.76 15.03 4.63
N LEU A 82 -3.03 14.77 4.98
CA LEU A 82 -3.96 13.89 4.26
C LEU A 82 -5.09 14.76 3.67
N HIS A 83 -5.12 14.89 2.34
CA HIS A 83 -5.91 15.93 1.69
C HIS A 83 -7.40 15.61 1.62
N GLU A 84 -7.79 14.38 1.27
CA GLU A 84 -9.20 13.97 1.22
C GLU A 84 -9.92 14.08 2.59
N PRO A 85 -9.35 13.62 3.71
CA PRO A 85 -9.95 13.83 5.04
C PRO A 85 -9.73 15.26 5.58
N ARG A 86 -9.01 16.13 4.86
CA ARG A 86 -8.65 17.51 5.27
C ARG A 86 -7.97 17.54 6.64
N LEU A 87 -7.02 16.62 6.85
CA LEU A 87 -6.34 16.44 8.13
C LEU A 87 -4.85 16.75 8.01
N ALA A 88 -4.35 17.57 8.93
CA ALA A 88 -2.92 17.72 9.19
C ALA A 88 -2.63 17.14 10.57
N VAL A 89 -1.73 16.16 10.64
CA VAL A 89 -1.38 15.43 11.86
C VAL A 89 0.03 15.81 12.28
N GLU A 90 0.20 16.26 13.52
CA GLU A 90 1.53 16.36 14.14
C GLU A 90 2.21 14.99 14.02
N PHE A 91 3.35 14.94 13.33
CA PHE A 91 4.01 13.67 12.98
C PHE A 91 5.46 13.66 13.48
N PRO A 92 5.68 13.35 14.77
CA PRO A 92 6.99 13.45 15.42
C PRO A 92 8.08 12.59 14.78
N PRO A 93 9.36 13.01 14.86
CA PRO A 93 10.48 12.11 14.59
C PRO A 93 10.37 10.81 15.40
N GLY A 94 10.70 9.68 14.78
CA GLY A 94 10.58 8.35 15.38
C GLY A 94 9.17 7.76 15.37
N SER A 95 8.14 8.54 14.98
CA SER A 95 6.78 8.03 14.84
C SER A 95 6.53 7.37 13.48
N ALA A 96 5.53 6.49 13.43
CA ALA A 96 5.12 5.78 12.23
C ALA A 96 3.62 5.95 11.96
N ALA A 97 3.27 6.16 10.69
CA ALA A 97 1.89 6.19 10.21
C ALA A 97 1.65 5.08 9.20
N LEU A 98 0.50 4.42 9.29
CA LEU A 98 0.01 3.47 8.29
C LEU A 98 -1.10 4.16 7.50
N ILE A 99 -0.90 4.34 6.20
CA ILE A 99 -1.85 5.05 5.35
C ILE A 99 -2.16 4.26 4.06
N PRO A 100 -3.39 4.34 3.54
CA PRO A 100 -3.70 3.82 2.21
C PRO A 100 -3.19 4.77 1.11
N SER A 101 -1.87 4.81 0.95
CA SER A 101 -1.14 5.82 0.15
C SER A 101 -1.46 5.81 -1.35
N ALA A 102 -2.04 4.73 -1.86
CA ALA A 102 -2.49 4.60 -3.25
C ALA A 102 -3.78 5.40 -3.55
N VAL A 103 -4.62 5.62 -2.53
CA VAL A 103 -5.93 6.29 -2.68
C VAL A 103 -5.99 7.65 -1.99
N LEU A 104 -5.22 7.85 -0.92
CA LEU A 104 -5.14 9.13 -0.23
C LEU A 104 -4.02 9.97 -0.82
N THR A 105 -4.38 11.17 -1.26
CA THR A 105 -3.41 12.21 -1.59
C THR A 105 -2.78 12.66 -0.29
N HIS A 106 -1.45 12.60 -0.24
CA HIS A 106 -0.70 12.91 0.96
C HIS A 106 0.58 13.69 0.64
N SER A 107 1.03 14.45 1.62
CA SER A 107 2.26 15.23 1.59
C SER A 107 2.79 15.42 3.02
N ASN A 108 3.91 16.10 3.17
CA ASN A 108 4.33 16.62 4.47
C ASN A 108 4.50 18.13 4.44
N ALA A 109 4.22 18.78 5.56
CA ALA A 109 4.41 20.21 5.71
C ALA A 109 5.91 20.55 5.75
N LEU A 110 6.23 21.80 5.39
CA LEU A 110 7.58 22.34 5.55
C LEU A 110 8.00 22.28 7.02
N ILE A 111 9.31 22.21 7.24
CA ILE A 111 9.96 22.33 8.55
C ILE A 111 10.65 23.69 8.65
N ALA A 112 11.08 24.06 9.86
CA ALA A 112 11.87 25.28 10.04
C ALA A 112 13.24 25.17 9.32
N PRO A 113 13.85 26.28 8.87
CA PRO A 113 15.09 26.24 8.09
C PRO A 113 16.28 25.54 8.76
N GLN A 114 16.33 25.56 10.10
CA GLN A 114 17.38 24.92 10.90
C GLN A 114 17.11 23.44 11.20
N ASP A 115 15.87 22.98 10.98
CA ASP A 115 15.44 21.63 11.31
C ASP A 115 15.88 20.64 10.22
N GLN A 116 15.97 19.37 10.60
CA GLN A 116 16.29 18.28 9.69
C GLN A 116 15.18 17.25 9.64
N ARG A 117 14.78 16.85 8.43
CA ARG A 117 13.77 15.80 8.26
C ARG A 117 14.14 14.83 7.15
N ALA A 118 14.07 13.55 7.49
CA ALA A 118 14.14 12.43 6.58
C ALA A 118 12.92 11.51 6.79
N SER A 119 12.77 10.48 5.96
CA SER A 119 11.76 9.45 6.23
C SER A 119 12.17 8.09 5.68
N VAL A 120 11.61 7.04 6.27
CA VAL A 120 11.63 5.69 5.70
C VAL A 120 10.21 5.29 5.36
N THR A 121 10.00 4.80 4.14
CA THR A 121 8.70 4.34 3.69
C THR A 121 8.74 2.86 3.34
N PHE A 122 7.74 2.10 3.77
CA PHE A 122 7.56 0.70 3.43
C PHE A 122 6.27 0.52 2.67
N TYR A 123 6.32 -0.16 1.52
CA TYR A 123 5.19 -0.26 0.62
C TYR A 123 5.26 -1.54 -0.23
N SER A 124 4.15 -1.86 -0.89
CA SER A 124 4.07 -3.00 -1.80
C SER A 124 3.28 -2.60 -3.05
N SER A 125 3.91 -2.75 -4.22
CA SER A 125 3.25 -2.54 -5.50
C SER A 125 2.04 -3.47 -5.65
N GLY A 126 0.90 -2.95 -6.12
CA GLY A 126 -0.28 -3.76 -6.40
C GLY A 126 -0.02 -4.85 -7.44
N SER A 127 0.98 -4.66 -8.31
CA SER A 127 1.36 -5.66 -9.32
C SER A 127 1.91 -6.95 -8.71
N ILE A 128 2.59 -6.91 -7.56
CA ILE A 128 3.17 -8.11 -6.93
C ILE A 128 2.06 -9.04 -6.43
N PHE A 129 1.02 -8.46 -5.82
CA PHE A 129 -0.16 -9.18 -5.38
C PHE A 129 -0.87 -9.83 -6.57
N ARG A 130 -1.11 -9.06 -7.63
CA ARG A 130 -1.75 -9.60 -8.85
C ARG A 130 -0.94 -10.71 -9.49
N PHE A 131 0.39 -10.59 -9.49
CA PHE A 131 1.28 -11.61 -10.03
C PHE A 131 1.19 -12.92 -9.25
N VAL A 132 1.23 -12.85 -7.92
CA VAL A 132 1.09 -14.03 -7.04
C VAL A 132 -0.32 -14.62 -7.12
N ASP A 133 -1.37 -13.78 -7.08
CA ASP A 133 -2.77 -14.19 -7.23
C ASP A 133 -3.00 -14.97 -8.55
N ASN A 134 -2.27 -14.60 -9.61
CA ASN A 134 -2.33 -15.24 -10.92
C ASN A 134 -1.37 -16.43 -11.07
N GLY A 135 -0.89 -17.01 -9.97
CA GLY A 135 0.02 -18.17 -10.00
C GLY A 135 1.37 -17.83 -10.64
N PHE A 136 1.94 -16.67 -10.29
CA PHE A 136 3.23 -16.20 -10.79
C PHE A 136 3.28 -15.98 -12.30
N GLN A 137 2.16 -15.53 -12.86
CA GLN A 137 2.05 -15.19 -14.27
C GLN A 137 1.70 -13.73 -14.45
N THR A 138 2.36 -13.10 -15.43
CA THR A 138 1.92 -11.81 -15.92
C THR A 138 0.55 -11.95 -16.58
N LEU A 139 -0.22 -10.88 -16.59
CA LEU A 139 -1.53 -10.92 -17.26
C LEU A 139 -1.37 -11.18 -18.76
N ARG A 140 -0.27 -10.72 -19.36
CA ARG A 140 0.08 -11.04 -20.75
C ARG A 140 0.33 -12.53 -20.98
N SER A 141 0.94 -13.24 -20.04
CA SER A 141 1.17 -14.69 -20.19
C SER A 141 -0.10 -15.50 -19.93
N VAL A 142 -0.96 -15.05 -19.01
CA VAL A 142 -2.30 -15.64 -18.83
C VAL A 142 -3.18 -15.44 -20.08
N GLN A 143 -3.05 -14.29 -20.77
CA GLN A 143 -3.75 -14.00 -22.04
C GLN A 143 -3.45 -15.02 -23.15
N VAL A 144 -2.27 -15.66 -23.13
CA VAL A 144 -1.86 -16.61 -24.18
C VAL A 144 -2.29 -18.05 -23.85
N SER A 145 -2.57 -18.38 -22.59
CA SER A 145 -2.70 -19.79 -22.15
C SER A 145 -4.12 -20.34 -21.99
N LYS A 146 -5.19 -19.51 -22.02
CA LYS A 146 -6.56 -20.00 -21.76
C LYS A 146 -7.64 -19.43 -22.72
N ASN A 147 -8.10 -20.27 -23.66
CA ASN A 147 -9.37 -20.12 -24.40
C ASN A 147 -10.61 -20.49 -23.54
N GLY A 148 -10.61 -20.19 -22.24
CA GLY A 148 -11.65 -20.57 -21.28
C GLY A 148 -12.27 -19.37 -20.60
N THR A 149 -13.57 -19.43 -20.34
CA THR A 149 -14.53 -18.44 -19.84
C THR A 149 -14.05 -17.48 -18.74
N ASP A 150 -13.09 -17.87 -17.89
CA ASP A 150 -12.43 -17.01 -16.89
C ASP A 150 -11.66 -15.82 -17.50
N TYR A 151 -11.23 -15.96 -18.75
CA TYR A 151 -10.47 -14.96 -19.49
C TYR A 151 -11.28 -13.70 -19.81
N LYS A 152 -12.60 -13.84 -20.07
CA LYS A 152 -13.49 -12.70 -20.35
C LYS A 152 -13.66 -11.82 -19.10
N PHE A 153 -13.74 -12.42 -17.91
CA PHE A 153 -13.84 -11.68 -16.64
C PHE A 153 -12.56 -10.89 -16.31
N LEU A 154 -11.39 -11.47 -16.56
CA LEU A 154 -10.09 -10.80 -16.36
C LEU A 154 -9.84 -9.69 -17.39
N LEU A 155 -10.22 -9.89 -18.66
CA LEU A 155 -10.13 -8.86 -19.70
C LEU A 155 -11.09 -7.69 -19.46
N ALA A 156 -12.34 -7.96 -19.04
CA ALA A 156 -13.31 -6.93 -18.70
C ALA A 156 -12.79 -6.02 -17.57
N GLN A 157 -12.12 -6.54 -16.53
CA GLN A 157 -11.51 -5.66 -15.51
C GLN A 157 -10.38 -4.74 -16.03
N MET A 158 -9.68 -5.15 -17.09
CA MET A 158 -8.40 -4.59 -17.50
C MET A 158 -8.44 -3.70 -18.73
N LYS A 159 -9.22 -4.08 -19.75
CA LYS A 159 -9.49 -3.20 -20.88
C LYS A 159 -10.48 -2.15 -20.39
N GLY A 160 -9.98 -0.97 -20.04
CA GLY A 160 -10.79 0.24 -20.09
C GLY A 160 -11.20 0.53 -21.54
N ASP A 161 -11.93 -0.39 -22.17
CA ASP A 161 -12.68 -0.10 -23.39
C ASP A 161 -13.95 0.61 -22.91
N HIS A 162 -14.17 1.83 -23.38
CA HIS A 162 -15.27 2.71 -22.98
C HIS A 162 -16.67 2.12 -23.29
N ARG A 163 -16.75 0.91 -23.83
CA ARG A 163 -17.95 0.24 -24.33
C ARG A 163 -18.56 -0.82 -23.41
N ASP A 164 -17.85 -1.30 -22.37
CA ASP A 164 -18.43 -2.20 -21.35
C ASP A 164 -18.05 -1.72 -19.95
N ARG A 165 -18.66 -0.62 -19.50
CA ARG A 165 -18.40 -0.03 -18.19
C ARG A 165 -18.88 -0.94 -17.04
N ASP A 166 -19.89 -1.77 -17.27
CA ASP A 166 -20.59 -2.47 -16.19
C ASP A 166 -19.84 -3.74 -15.74
N GLY A 167 -19.26 -4.52 -16.65
CA GLY A 167 -18.43 -5.67 -16.31
C GLY A 167 -17.09 -5.30 -15.68
N VAL A 168 -16.46 -4.21 -16.15
CA VAL A 168 -15.26 -3.61 -15.55
C VAL A 168 -15.56 -3.18 -14.11
N ASN A 169 -16.69 -2.50 -13.91
CA ASN A 169 -17.10 -2.02 -12.61
C ASN A 169 -17.40 -3.17 -11.65
N GLN A 170 -18.13 -4.21 -12.05
CA GLN A 170 -18.42 -5.35 -11.16
C GLN A 170 -17.16 -6.09 -10.70
N GLY A 171 -16.19 -6.31 -11.59
CA GLY A 171 -14.93 -6.94 -11.24
C GLY A 171 -14.07 -6.06 -10.32
N ARG A 172 -13.95 -4.76 -10.62
CA ARG A 172 -13.23 -3.80 -9.77
C ARG A 172 -13.91 -3.62 -8.43
N GLU A 173 -15.23 -3.49 -8.42
CA GLU A 173 -16.09 -3.42 -7.24
C GLU A 173 -15.93 -4.68 -6.39
N GLY A 174 -15.83 -5.87 -7.01
CA GLY A 174 -15.51 -7.10 -6.30
C GLY A 174 -14.12 -7.07 -5.63
N ARG A 175 -13.09 -6.53 -6.30
CA ARG A 175 -11.75 -6.41 -5.71
C ARG A 175 -11.71 -5.36 -4.60
N TRP A 176 -12.42 -4.24 -4.76
CA TRP A 176 -12.57 -3.21 -3.74
C TRP A 176 -13.34 -3.73 -2.53
N LYS A 177 -14.49 -4.37 -2.73
CA LYS A 177 -15.28 -5.01 -1.66
C LYS A 177 -14.43 -6.03 -0.88
N ARG A 178 -13.71 -6.91 -1.59
CA ARG A 178 -12.78 -7.86 -0.95
C ARG A 178 -11.66 -7.16 -0.19
N GLY A 179 -11.06 -6.13 -0.77
CA GLY A 179 -9.99 -5.37 -0.13
C GLY A 179 -10.44 -4.64 1.12
N LEU A 180 -11.60 -3.97 1.07
CA LEU A 180 -12.21 -3.30 2.21
C LEU A 180 -12.63 -4.27 3.30
N ALA A 181 -13.08 -5.48 2.95
CA ALA A 181 -13.39 -6.53 3.92
C ALA A 181 -12.16 -7.04 4.71
N LEU A 182 -10.93 -6.70 4.28
CA LEU A 182 -9.70 -6.99 5.03
C LEU A 182 -9.38 -5.93 6.11
N TYR A 183 -10.10 -4.81 6.12
CA TYR A 183 -9.93 -3.78 7.14
C TYR A 183 -10.64 -4.23 8.41
N SER A 184 -10.05 -3.91 9.56
CA SER A 184 -10.73 -4.07 10.83
C SER A 184 -11.90 -3.10 10.94
N THR A 185 -13.04 -3.58 11.43
CA THR A 185 -14.14 -2.72 11.83
C THR A 185 -13.81 -2.01 13.14
N LEU A 186 -14.50 -0.90 13.44
CA LEU A 186 -14.32 -0.21 14.73
C LEU A 186 -14.60 -1.12 15.93
N GLN A 187 -15.58 -2.01 15.81
CA GLN A 187 -15.88 -3.01 16.84
C GLN A 187 -14.69 -3.95 17.06
N GLN A 188 -14.15 -4.52 15.97
CA GLN A 188 -12.97 -5.39 16.06
C GLN A 188 -11.76 -4.66 16.68
N LEU A 189 -11.59 -3.37 16.37
CA LEU A 189 -10.52 -2.58 16.98
C LEU A 189 -10.76 -2.35 18.48
N SER A 190 -11.98 -2.05 18.90
CA SER A 190 -12.30 -1.85 20.31
C SER A 190 -12.09 -3.10 21.17
N GLU A 191 -12.32 -4.28 20.59
CA GLU A 191 -12.11 -5.57 21.28
C GLU A 191 -10.62 -5.94 21.40
N ASN A 192 -9.79 -5.55 20.42
CA ASN A 192 -8.39 -6.00 20.33
C ASN A 192 -7.33 -4.98 20.79
N ILE A 193 -7.68 -3.71 21.02
CA ILE A 193 -6.69 -2.66 21.33
C ILE A 193 -6.42 -2.53 22.83
N PHE A 194 -7.44 -2.81 23.67
CA PHE A 194 -7.39 -2.64 25.13
C PHE A 194 -7.03 -3.90 25.91
N GLU A 195 -6.73 -5.00 25.21
CA GLU A 195 -5.99 -6.17 25.73
C GLU A 195 -4.51 -6.08 25.35
#